data_AF-J2RPA2-F1
#
_entry.id   AF-J2RPA2-F1
#
_cell.length_a   1.000
_cell.length_b   1.000
_cell.length_c   1.000
_cell.angle_alpha   90.00
_cell.angle_beta   90.00
_cell.angle_gamma   90.00
#
_symmetry.space_group_name_H-M   'P 1'
#
loop_
_entity.id
_entity.type
_entity.pdbx_description
1 polymer ?
#
loop_
_entity_poly.entity_id
_entity_poly.type
_entity_poly.pdbx_seq_one_letter_code
_entity_poly.pdbx_strand_id
1 'polypeptide(L)'
;MSSSAHPLVTDRAQIITHQMVRVLRLSLDRVSARRSAVLFEGKPRVGKSRCAEFVADQLKVQLPNVHVMLHIARYREPGKRQSVLTELCLSENTKPTSRGVDYLQHLLAYIEGHVTGQPAPQCVLVVDEIQHWRPNDYHVLADLHNYLQVEGITLTVIGFAQSEIYERLTGLQLVSHHAIVGRFFSEIIPFRGCRNVEELTTILAGCDDNSEYPVGSGTSYTAFFVPEAFAAGFRLAPLAGLFWKAFAESVTGKYVNNLPMQHVREAIVDLLLLIAPHDSALFETDEKLVNEAVRRSGVRTFCDVL
;
A
#
# COMPACT_ATOMS: atom_id res chain seq x y z
N MET A 1 2.75 8.36 28.90
CA MET A 1 1.74 8.05 27.86
C MET A 1 1.85 6.56 27.55
N SER A 2 0.74 5.84 27.34
CA SER A 2 0.82 4.40 27.05
C SER A 2 1.34 4.15 25.63
N SER A 3 2.29 3.23 25.48
CA SER A 3 2.79 2.78 24.17
C SER A 3 1.73 1.99 23.37
N SER A 4 0.67 1.51 24.02
CA SER A 4 -0.37 0.68 23.39
C SER A 4 -1.12 1.32 22.23
N ALA A 5 -1.17 2.66 22.19
CA ALA A 5 -1.81 3.42 21.10
C ALA A 5 -0.81 3.93 20.05
N HIS A 6 0.49 3.67 20.22
CA HIS A 6 1.53 4.17 19.33
C HIS A 6 1.39 3.56 17.91
N PRO A 7 1.55 4.32 16.81
CA PRO A 7 1.36 3.81 15.45
C PRO A 7 2.23 2.60 15.09
N LEU A 8 3.48 2.55 15.57
CA LEU A 8 4.35 1.38 15.41
C LEU A 8 3.82 0.13 16.12
N VAL A 9 3.06 0.29 17.22
CA VAL A 9 2.47 -0.84 17.97
C VAL A 9 1.16 -1.28 17.31
N THR A 10 0.31 -0.31 16.91
CA THR A 10 -1.02 -0.59 16.34
C THR A 10 -1.03 -0.92 14.85
N ASP A 11 0.14 -1.14 14.23
CA ASP A 11 0.30 -1.34 12.78
C ASP A 11 -0.25 -0.19 11.93
N ARG A 12 -0.24 1.04 12.45
CA ARG A 12 -0.74 2.25 11.75
C ARG A 12 0.38 3.21 11.35
N ALA A 13 1.63 2.87 11.64
CA ALA A 13 2.76 3.67 11.22
C ALA A 13 2.87 3.71 9.69
N GLN A 14 2.88 4.92 9.13
CA GLN A 14 3.13 5.15 7.72
C GLN A 14 4.57 5.65 7.56
N ILE A 15 5.50 4.73 7.32
CA ILE A 15 6.89 5.06 7.02
C ILE A 15 7.02 5.15 5.50
N ILE A 16 7.36 6.33 4.99
CA ILE A 16 7.51 6.56 3.55
C ILE A 16 8.76 5.82 3.06
N THR A 17 8.58 4.85 2.16
CA THR A 17 9.68 4.07 1.58
C THR A 17 10.03 4.53 0.17
N HIS A 18 11.24 4.21 -0.30
CA HIS A 18 11.64 4.45 -1.69
C HIS A 18 10.69 3.79 -2.70
N GLN A 19 10.15 2.60 -2.36
CA GLN A 19 9.18 1.92 -3.21
C GLN A 19 7.86 2.68 -3.30
N MET A 20 7.36 3.25 -2.19
CA MET A 20 6.16 4.08 -2.20
C MET A 20 6.33 5.33 -3.07
N VAL A 21 7.46 6.02 -2.95
CA VAL A 21 7.79 7.18 -3.79
C VAL A 21 7.90 6.80 -5.27
N ARG A 22 8.55 5.66 -5.57
CA ARG A 22 8.65 5.13 -6.94
C ARG A 22 7.28 4.82 -7.53
N VAL A 23 6.40 4.16 -6.76
CA VAL A 23 5.06 3.80 -7.20
C VAL A 23 4.23 5.06 -7.43
N LEU A 24 4.28 6.04 -6.52
CA LEU A 24 3.60 7.33 -6.70
C LEU A 24 4.05 8.02 -7.99
N ARG A 25 5.36 8.06 -8.28
CA ARG A 25 5.88 8.65 -9.51
C ARG A 25 5.34 7.94 -10.75
N LEU A 26 5.39 6.61 -10.76
CA LEU A 26 4.83 5.81 -11.85
C LEU A 26 3.33 6.06 -12.01
N SER A 27 2.58 6.12 -10.92
CA SER A 27 1.15 6.46 -10.92
C SER A 27 0.89 7.84 -11.53
N LEU A 28 1.60 8.89 -11.08
CA LEU A 28 1.50 10.25 -11.62
C LEU A 28 1.80 10.28 -13.12
N ASP A 29 2.83 9.57 -13.57
CA ASP A 29 3.19 9.47 -14.99
C ASP A 29 2.04 8.85 -15.81
N ARG A 30 1.37 7.82 -15.27
CA ARG A 30 0.26 7.12 -15.97
C ARG A 30 -1.04 7.90 -15.98
N VAL A 31 -1.34 8.61 -14.90
CA VAL A 31 -2.47 9.56 -14.86
C VAL A 31 -2.23 10.69 -15.86
N SER A 32 -1.03 11.29 -15.86
CA SER A 32 -0.67 12.36 -16.81
C SER A 32 -0.74 11.90 -18.26
N ALA A 33 -0.29 10.67 -18.53
CA ALA A 33 -0.36 10.05 -19.85
C ALA A 33 -1.74 9.47 -20.21
N ARG A 34 -2.75 9.63 -19.35
CA ARG A 34 -4.13 9.14 -19.56
C ARG A 34 -4.20 7.65 -19.91
N ARG A 35 -3.37 6.83 -19.25
CA ARG A 35 -3.37 5.38 -19.46
C ARG A 35 -4.58 4.75 -18.77
N SER A 36 -5.14 3.71 -19.39
CA SER A 36 -6.29 2.99 -18.80
C SER A 36 -5.93 2.29 -17.50
N ALA A 37 -4.75 1.67 -17.40
CA ALA A 37 -4.34 1.00 -16.17
C ALA A 37 -2.83 0.85 -16.00
N VAL A 38 -2.42 0.69 -14.74
CA VAL A 38 -1.14 0.12 -14.32
C VAL A 38 -1.38 -0.77 -13.10
N LEU A 39 -0.82 -1.99 -13.10
CA LEU A 39 -0.90 -2.91 -11.97
C LEU A 39 0.46 -3.09 -11.30
N PHE A 40 0.47 -3.17 -9.98
CA PHE A 40 1.64 -3.42 -9.15
C PHE A 40 1.50 -4.78 -8.47
N GLU A 41 2.29 -5.77 -8.92
CA GLU A 41 2.28 -7.12 -8.35
C GLU A 41 3.36 -7.27 -7.29
N GLY A 42 3.01 -7.75 -6.11
CA GLY A 42 4.00 -8.00 -5.06
C GLY A 42 3.56 -9.08 -4.08
N LYS A 43 4.54 -9.66 -3.39
CA LYS A 43 4.30 -10.73 -2.40
C LYS A 43 3.48 -10.23 -1.20
N PRO A 44 2.88 -11.12 -0.40
CA PRO A 44 2.22 -10.72 0.85
C PRO A 44 3.17 -9.96 1.78
N ARG A 45 2.63 -8.99 2.53
CA ARG A 45 3.32 -8.20 3.57
C ARG A 45 4.45 -7.28 3.12
N VAL A 46 4.65 -7.06 1.81
CA VAL A 46 5.66 -6.12 1.29
C VAL A 46 5.23 -4.64 1.36
N GLY A 47 4.03 -4.32 1.84
CA GLY A 47 3.56 -2.93 2.02
C GLY A 47 2.65 -2.39 0.92
N LYS A 48 2.01 -3.25 0.11
CA LYS A 48 1.10 -2.84 -0.98
C LYS A 48 -0.08 -2.00 -0.49
N SER A 49 -0.82 -2.46 0.52
CA SER A 49 -2.01 -1.76 1.04
C SER A 49 -1.68 -0.37 1.56
N ARG A 50 -0.61 -0.24 2.34
CA ARG A 50 -0.09 1.06 2.81
C ARG A 50 0.34 1.96 1.66
N CYS A 51 0.90 1.37 0.60
CA CYS A 51 1.23 2.12 -0.60
C CYS A 51 0.00 2.57 -1.39
N ALA A 52 -1.07 1.77 -1.45
CA ALA A 52 -2.31 2.14 -2.11
C ALA A 52 -2.97 3.34 -1.43
N GLU A 53 -3.06 3.32 -0.10
CA GLU A 53 -3.51 4.46 0.73
C GLU A 53 -2.65 5.70 0.46
N PHE A 54 -1.32 5.57 0.58
CA PHE A 54 -0.38 6.66 0.32
C PHE A 54 -0.54 7.26 -1.09
N VAL A 55 -0.64 6.42 -2.12
CA VAL A 55 -0.79 6.88 -3.51
C VAL A 55 -2.11 7.60 -3.69
N ALA A 56 -3.22 7.07 -3.17
CA ALA A 56 -4.52 7.72 -3.26
C ALA A 56 -4.49 9.11 -2.59
N ASP A 57 -3.94 9.21 -1.40
CA ASP A 57 -3.85 10.48 -0.67
C ASP A 57 -2.94 11.49 -1.38
N GLN A 58 -1.78 11.04 -1.88
CA GLN A 58 -0.86 11.91 -2.61
C GLN A 58 -1.41 12.37 -3.96
N LEU A 59 -2.16 11.52 -4.66
CA LEU A 59 -2.84 11.92 -5.89
C LEU A 59 -3.90 12.98 -5.62
N LYS A 60 -4.68 12.87 -4.54
CA LYS A 60 -5.66 13.92 -4.14
C LYS A 60 -4.98 15.26 -3.87
N VAL A 61 -3.83 15.24 -3.21
CA VAL A 61 -3.06 16.46 -2.88
C VAL A 61 -2.42 17.07 -4.13
N GLN A 62 -1.78 16.25 -4.96
CA GLN A 62 -0.98 16.74 -6.11
C GLN A 62 -1.83 17.02 -7.35
N LEU A 63 -3.01 16.39 -7.47
CA LEU A 63 -3.93 16.53 -8.60
C LEU A 63 -5.33 16.96 -8.13
N PRO A 64 -5.51 18.22 -7.66
CA PRO A 64 -6.79 18.68 -7.10
C PRO A 64 -7.95 18.69 -8.12
N ASN A 65 -7.63 18.68 -9.41
CA ASN A 65 -8.59 18.60 -10.52
C ASN A 65 -8.76 17.15 -11.03
N VAL A 66 -8.52 16.15 -10.19
CA VAL A 66 -8.73 14.74 -10.54
C VAL A 66 -9.51 14.10 -9.42
N HIS A 67 -10.62 13.44 -9.75
CA HIS A 67 -11.36 12.68 -8.76
C HIS A 67 -10.61 11.38 -8.47
N VAL A 68 -10.23 11.14 -7.22
CA VAL A 68 -9.45 9.95 -6.82
C VAL A 68 -10.25 9.12 -5.83
N MET A 69 -10.53 7.88 -6.23
CA MET A 69 -11.23 6.88 -5.43
C MET A 69 -10.24 5.84 -4.92
N LEU A 70 -10.44 5.36 -3.68
CA LEU A 70 -9.69 4.24 -3.11
C LEU A 70 -10.65 3.09 -2.79
N HIS A 71 -10.40 1.92 -3.38
CA HIS A 71 -11.23 0.75 -3.22
C HIS A 71 -10.38 -0.47 -2.80
N ILE A 72 -10.90 -1.29 -1.89
CA ILE A 72 -10.31 -2.59 -1.53
C ILE A 72 -11.20 -3.67 -2.14
N ALA A 73 -10.67 -4.37 -3.14
CA ALA A 73 -11.39 -5.42 -3.83
C ALA A 73 -11.61 -6.62 -2.90
N ARG A 74 -12.86 -7.08 -2.82
CA ARG A 74 -13.25 -8.15 -1.89
C ARG A 74 -13.30 -9.49 -2.61
N TYR A 75 -12.76 -10.52 -1.96
CA TYR A 75 -13.04 -11.88 -2.39
C TYR A 75 -14.54 -12.16 -2.31
N ARG A 76 -15.10 -12.67 -3.41
CA ARG A 76 -16.49 -13.10 -3.47
C ARG A 76 -16.54 -14.60 -3.69
N GLU A 77 -17.25 -15.31 -2.82
CA GLU A 77 -17.54 -16.75 -2.98
C GLU A 77 -18.38 -17.03 -4.24
N PRO A 78 -18.10 -18.11 -4.98
CA PRO A 78 -18.89 -18.50 -6.14
C PRO A 78 -20.40 -18.48 -5.84
N GLY A 79 -21.20 -17.88 -6.72
CA GLY A 79 -22.66 -17.74 -6.54
C GLY A 79 -23.13 -16.44 -5.88
N LYS A 80 -22.28 -15.71 -5.12
CA LYS A 80 -22.62 -14.36 -4.66
C LYS A 80 -22.60 -13.37 -5.84
N ARG A 81 -23.70 -12.63 -6.04
CA ARG A 81 -23.92 -11.70 -7.17
C ARG A 81 -23.60 -10.23 -6.85
N GLN A 82 -22.88 -9.94 -5.77
CA GLN A 82 -22.54 -8.56 -5.46
C GLN A 82 -21.65 -7.98 -6.56
N SER A 83 -22.12 -6.91 -7.19
CA SER A 83 -21.42 -6.23 -8.29
C SER A 83 -20.29 -5.36 -7.76
N VAL A 84 -19.19 -5.26 -8.51
CA VAL A 84 -18.11 -4.31 -8.24
C VAL A 84 -18.62 -2.87 -8.12
N LEU A 85 -19.65 -2.46 -8.88
CA LEU A 85 -20.23 -1.11 -8.80
C LEU A 85 -20.83 -0.84 -7.42
N THR A 86 -21.49 -1.83 -6.82
CA THR A 86 -22.03 -1.71 -5.46
C THR A 86 -20.89 -1.55 -4.45
N GLU A 87 -19.76 -2.23 -4.65
CA GLU A 87 -18.60 -2.09 -3.78
C GLU A 87 -17.91 -0.73 -3.94
N LEU A 88 -17.81 -0.21 -5.16
CA LEU A 88 -17.28 1.14 -5.42
C LEU A 88 -18.16 2.21 -4.76
N CYS A 89 -19.49 2.12 -4.89
CA CYS A 89 -20.40 3.04 -4.21
C CYS A 89 -20.30 2.94 -2.68
N LEU A 90 -20.02 1.74 -2.14
CA LEU A 90 -19.79 1.57 -0.69
C LEU A 90 -18.47 2.20 -0.26
N SER A 91 -17.40 2.06 -1.05
CA SER A 91 -16.10 2.69 -0.79
C SER A 91 -16.19 4.23 -0.71
N GLU A 92 -17.03 4.83 -1.56
CA GLU A 92 -17.25 6.28 -1.58
C GLU A 92 -18.38 6.75 -0.64
N ASN A 93 -18.94 5.86 0.19
CA ASN A 93 -20.09 6.13 1.07
C ASN A 93 -21.32 6.71 0.32
N THR A 94 -21.51 6.31 -0.93
CA THR A 94 -22.56 6.82 -1.84
C THR A 94 -23.62 5.79 -2.16
N LYS A 95 -23.66 4.66 -1.46
CA LYS A 95 -24.64 3.60 -1.75
C LYS A 95 -26.08 4.16 -1.79
N PRO A 96 -26.81 3.99 -2.91
CA PRO A 96 -28.19 4.43 -3.01
C PRO A 96 -29.10 3.77 -1.96
N THR A 97 -29.98 4.56 -1.37
CA THR A 97 -30.96 4.08 -0.36
C THR A 97 -32.19 3.42 -1.01
N SER A 98 -32.53 3.84 -2.23
CA SER A 98 -33.68 3.33 -2.98
C SER A 98 -33.43 1.94 -3.58
N ARG A 99 -34.47 1.11 -3.62
CA ARG A 99 -34.42 -0.20 -4.29
C ARG A 99 -34.49 -0.02 -5.81
N GLY A 100 -33.77 -0.88 -6.55
CA GLY A 100 -33.80 -0.90 -8.02
C GLY A 100 -32.94 0.16 -8.70
N VAL A 101 -32.10 0.88 -7.96
CA VAL A 101 -31.16 1.85 -8.54
C VAL A 101 -30.11 1.13 -9.38
N ASP A 102 -29.91 1.63 -10.60
CA ASP A 102 -28.79 1.23 -11.44
C ASP A 102 -27.50 1.84 -10.86
N TYR A 103 -26.68 0.98 -10.26
CA TYR A 103 -25.41 1.37 -9.66
C TYR A 103 -24.41 1.94 -10.67
N LEU A 104 -24.52 1.58 -11.96
CA LEU A 104 -23.64 2.12 -12.99
C LEU A 104 -23.94 3.59 -13.21
N GLN A 105 -25.21 3.91 -13.48
CA GLN A 105 -25.66 5.29 -13.67
C GLN A 105 -25.43 6.14 -12.43
N HIS A 106 -25.63 5.57 -11.25
CA HIS A 106 -25.36 6.27 -10.00
C HIS A 106 -23.87 6.62 -9.85
N LEU A 107 -22.97 5.69 -10.13
CA LEU A 107 -21.53 5.92 -10.03
C LEU A 107 -21.04 6.89 -11.10
N LEU A 108 -21.57 6.82 -12.32
CA LEU A 108 -21.28 7.79 -13.39
C LEU A 108 -21.64 9.22 -12.97
N ALA A 109 -22.88 9.44 -12.53
CA ALA A 109 -23.33 10.75 -12.07
C ALA A 109 -22.50 11.25 -10.87
N TYR A 110 -22.10 10.36 -9.97
CA TYR A 110 -21.22 10.69 -8.85
C TYR A 110 -19.85 11.18 -9.33
N ILE A 111 -19.20 10.46 -10.25
CA ILE A 111 -17.89 10.81 -10.80
C ILE A 111 -17.99 12.13 -11.59
N GLU A 112 -18.97 12.25 -12.47
CA GLU A 112 -19.25 13.47 -13.26
C GLU A 112 -19.39 14.69 -12.36
N GLY A 113 -20.15 14.58 -11.26
CA GLY A 113 -20.32 15.67 -10.31
C GLY A 113 -19.01 16.16 -9.67
N HIS A 114 -18.02 15.29 -9.48
CA HIS A 114 -16.72 15.65 -8.91
C HIS A 114 -15.77 16.32 -9.90
N VAL A 115 -15.96 16.07 -11.20
CA VAL A 115 -15.09 16.58 -12.26
C VAL A 115 -15.77 17.63 -13.16
N THR A 116 -17.01 18.00 -12.82
CA THR A 116 -17.80 18.98 -13.55
C THR A 116 -17.05 20.32 -13.66
N GLY A 117 -17.03 20.90 -14.86
CA GLY A 117 -16.40 22.19 -15.14
C GLY A 117 -14.88 22.13 -15.30
N GLN A 118 -14.25 20.97 -15.17
CA GLN A 118 -12.83 20.81 -15.44
C GLN A 118 -12.57 20.68 -16.95
N PRO A 119 -11.52 21.31 -17.50
CA PRO A 119 -11.28 21.34 -18.95
C PRO A 119 -10.87 19.98 -19.53
N ALA A 120 -10.39 19.06 -18.70
CA ALA A 120 -9.97 17.74 -19.14
C ALA A 120 -10.18 16.72 -18.00
N PRO A 121 -11.44 16.40 -17.70
CA PRO A 121 -11.83 15.71 -16.47
C PRO A 121 -11.23 14.30 -16.40
N GLN A 122 -10.79 13.92 -15.20
CA GLN A 122 -10.20 12.61 -14.95
C GLN A 122 -10.69 12.01 -13.64
N CYS A 123 -10.85 10.70 -13.66
CA CYS A 123 -11.09 9.87 -12.51
C CYS A 123 -9.96 8.85 -12.38
N VAL A 124 -9.43 8.70 -11.17
CA VAL A 124 -8.42 7.69 -10.86
C VAL A 124 -9.01 6.74 -9.84
N LEU A 125 -8.99 5.45 -10.17
CA LEU A 125 -9.44 4.38 -9.29
C LEU A 125 -8.22 3.62 -8.78
N VAL A 126 -7.85 3.86 -7.53
CA VAL A 126 -6.82 3.07 -6.83
C VAL A 126 -7.49 1.85 -6.21
N VAL A 127 -6.99 0.65 -6.55
CA VAL A 127 -7.59 -0.61 -6.11
C VAL A 127 -6.56 -1.46 -5.39
N ASP A 128 -6.79 -1.76 -4.12
CA ASP A 128 -6.03 -2.77 -3.39
C ASP A 128 -6.66 -4.17 -3.54
N GLU A 129 -5.82 -5.21 -3.49
CA GLU A 129 -6.19 -6.63 -3.66
C GLU A 129 -6.98 -6.94 -4.96
N ILE A 130 -6.66 -6.26 -6.07
CA ILE A 130 -7.41 -6.31 -7.34
C ILE A 130 -7.53 -7.72 -7.95
N GLN A 131 -6.68 -8.68 -7.59
CA GLN A 131 -6.79 -10.08 -8.02
C GLN A 131 -8.09 -10.75 -7.52
N HIS A 132 -8.76 -10.18 -6.52
CA HIS A 132 -10.06 -10.64 -6.04
C HIS A 132 -11.22 -10.30 -6.97
N TRP A 133 -11.05 -9.35 -7.89
CA TRP A 133 -12.01 -9.14 -8.96
C TRP A 133 -12.09 -10.38 -9.87
N ARG A 134 -13.32 -10.71 -10.25
CA ARG A 134 -13.67 -11.78 -11.18
C ARG A 134 -13.60 -11.24 -12.61
N PRO A 135 -13.53 -12.12 -13.62
CA PRO A 135 -13.56 -11.70 -15.02
C PRO A 135 -14.71 -10.74 -15.35
N ASN A 136 -15.92 -11.01 -14.84
CA ASN A 136 -17.07 -10.13 -15.06
C ASN A 136 -16.92 -8.72 -14.47
N ASP A 137 -16.14 -8.55 -13.40
CA ASP A 137 -15.93 -7.22 -12.81
C ASP A 137 -15.10 -6.33 -13.73
N TYR A 138 -14.14 -6.92 -14.47
CA TYR A 138 -13.39 -6.20 -15.49
C TYR A 138 -14.26 -5.82 -16.71
N HIS A 139 -15.28 -6.63 -17.05
CA HIS A 139 -16.27 -6.24 -18.06
C HIS A 139 -17.09 -5.03 -17.59
N VAL A 140 -17.60 -5.08 -16.37
CA VAL A 140 -18.35 -3.97 -15.78
C VAL A 140 -17.50 -2.70 -15.69
N LEU A 141 -16.21 -2.83 -15.37
CA LEU A 141 -15.27 -1.71 -15.38
C LEU A 141 -14.98 -1.20 -16.80
N ALA A 142 -14.93 -2.09 -17.80
CA ALA A 142 -14.79 -1.70 -19.20
C ALA A 142 -16.00 -0.89 -19.68
N ASP A 143 -17.21 -1.27 -19.26
CA ASP A 143 -18.43 -0.52 -19.53
C ASP A 143 -18.38 0.87 -18.88
N LEU A 144 -18.05 0.94 -17.59
CA LEU A 144 -17.85 2.23 -16.88
C LEU A 144 -16.84 3.12 -17.62
N HIS A 145 -15.70 2.57 -18.01
CA HIS A 145 -14.67 3.29 -18.77
C HIS A 145 -15.20 3.80 -20.12
N ASN A 146 -16.01 3.01 -20.84
CA ASN A 146 -16.58 3.42 -22.12
C ASN A 146 -17.59 4.56 -21.94
N TYR A 147 -18.47 4.48 -20.93
CA TYR A 147 -19.43 5.55 -20.64
C TYR A 147 -18.72 6.86 -20.25
N LEU A 148 -17.76 6.81 -19.32
CA LEU A 148 -16.96 7.98 -18.94
C LEU A 148 -16.24 8.59 -20.16
N GLN A 149 -15.74 7.75 -21.06
CA GLN A 149 -15.07 8.23 -22.28
C GLN A 149 -16.02 8.98 -23.23
N VAL A 150 -17.30 8.58 -23.33
CA VAL A 150 -18.31 9.32 -24.10
C VAL A 150 -18.52 10.72 -23.54
N GLU A 151 -18.50 10.85 -22.20
CA GLU A 151 -18.59 12.12 -21.48
C GLU A 151 -17.25 12.90 -21.44
N GLY A 152 -16.21 12.42 -22.13
CA GLY A 152 -14.89 13.06 -22.16
C GLY A 152 -14.07 12.89 -20.88
N ILE A 153 -14.51 12.05 -19.94
CA ILE A 153 -13.83 11.76 -18.67
C ILE A 153 -12.87 10.59 -18.86
N THR A 154 -11.59 10.80 -18.55
CA THR A 154 -10.59 9.73 -18.59
C THR A 154 -10.61 8.94 -17.27
N LEU A 155 -10.72 7.61 -17.34
CA LEU A 155 -10.55 6.72 -16.19
C LEU A 155 -9.17 6.05 -16.22
N THR A 156 -8.39 6.20 -15.15
CA THR A 156 -7.12 5.48 -14.95
C THR A 156 -7.20 4.58 -13.72
N VAL A 157 -6.89 3.30 -13.90
CA VAL A 157 -6.87 2.30 -12.82
C VAL A 157 -5.45 2.08 -12.32
N ILE A 158 -5.24 2.20 -11.01
CA ILE A 158 -3.98 1.88 -10.35
C ILE A 158 -4.25 0.69 -9.43
N GLY A 159 -3.88 -0.51 -9.86
CA GLY A 159 -4.15 -1.73 -9.11
C GLY A 159 -2.95 -2.22 -8.32
N PHE A 160 -3.18 -2.71 -7.10
CA PHE A 160 -2.21 -3.46 -6.31
C PHE A 160 -2.69 -4.90 -6.21
N ALA A 161 -1.80 -5.84 -6.54
CA ALA A 161 -2.16 -7.23 -6.69
C ALA A 161 -1.15 -8.18 -6.05
N GLN A 162 -1.62 -9.38 -5.73
CA GLN A 162 -0.79 -10.54 -5.45
C GLN A 162 -0.59 -11.38 -6.72
N SER A 163 0.22 -12.44 -6.64
CA SER A 163 0.65 -13.22 -7.81
C SER A 163 -0.51 -13.92 -8.56
N GLU A 164 -1.65 -14.11 -7.91
CA GLU A 164 -2.91 -14.63 -8.49
C GLU A 164 -3.45 -13.72 -9.61
N ILE A 165 -2.94 -12.50 -9.76
CA ILE A 165 -3.26 -11.64 -10.90
C ILE A 165 -2.84 -12.28 -12.24
N TYR A 166 -1.79 -13.09 -12.25
CA TYR A 166 -1.34 -13.81 -13.45
C TYR A 166 -2.30 -14.94 -13.82
N GLU A 167 -2.93 -15.60 -12.84
CA GLU A 167 -4.00 -16.56 -13.09
C GLU A 167 -5.23 -15.87 -13.70
N ARG A 168 -5.56 -14.66 -13.23
CA ARG A 168 -6.64 -13.84 -13.80
C ARG A 168 -6.35 -13.46 -15.25
N LEU A 169 -5.13 -12.97 -15.51
CA LEU A 169 -4.67 -12.66 -16.86
C LEU A 169 -4.78 -13.86 -17.79
N THR A 170 -4.24 -15.01 -17.36
CA THR A 170 -4.27 -16.26 -18.15
C THR A 170 -5.70 -16.70 -18.43
N GLY A 171 -6.58 -16.65 -17.41
CA GLY A 171 -7.99 -16.96 -17.57
C GLY A 171 -8.68 -16.07 -18.62
N LEU A 172 -8.45 -14.76 -18.58
CA LEU A 172 -9.03 -13.81 -19.55
C LEU A 172 -8.50 -14.02 -20.97
N GLN A 173 -7.22 -14.40 -21.13
CA GLN A 173 -6.62 -14.72 -22.42
C GLN A 173 -7.23 -15.98 -23.04
N LEU A 174 -7.49 -17.02 -22.23
CA LEU A 174 -8.07 -18.28 -22.70
C LEU A 174 -9.49 -18.14 -23.26
N VAL A 175 -10.28 -17.18 -22.73
CA VAL A 175 -11.62 -16.85 -23.26
C VAL A 175 -11.60 -15.72 -24.29
N SER A 176 -10.43 -15.38 -24.82
CA SER A 176 -10.23 -14.38 -25.89
C SER A 176 -10.75 -12.98 -25.54
N HIS A 177 -10.74 -12.58 -24.27
CA HIS A 177 -11.10 -11.23 -23.82
C HIS A 177 -9.95 -10.23 -24.05
N HIS A 178 -9.38 -10.20 -25.25
CA HIS A 178 -8.19 -9.40 -25.59
C HIS A 178 -8.38 -7.90 -25.34
N ALA A 179 -9.60 -7.37 -25.50
CA ALA A 179 -9.91 -5.97 -25.21
C ALA A 179 -9.72 -5.62 -23.72
N ILE A 180 -10.12 -6.52 -22.81
CA ILE A 180 -9.92 -6.35 -21.37
C ILE A 180 -8.44 -6.46 -21.03
N VAL A 181 -7.78 -7.48 -21.57
CA VAL A 181 -6.35 -7.73 -21.33
C VAL A 181 -5.52 -6.52 -21.77
N GLY A 182 -5.75 -6.02 -22.99
CA GLY A 182 -5.05 -4.85 -23.52
C GLY A 182 -5.34 -3.56 -22.76
N ARG A 183 -6.51 -3.44 -22.11
CA ARG A 183 -6.91 -2.25 -21.36
C ARG A 183 -6.40 -2.23 -19.92
N PHE A 184 -6.50 -3.36 -19.20
CA PHE A 184 -6.24 -3.40 -17.76
C PHE A 184 -4.98 -4.17 -17.36
N PHE A 185 -4.46 -5.05 -18.23
CA PHE A 185 -3.33 -5.93 -17.93
C PHE A 185 -2.11 -5.68 -18.83
N SER A 186 -2.12 -4.59 -19.61
CA SER A 186 -1.01 -4.23 -20.50
C SER A 186 0.29 -3.92 -19.75
N GLU A 187 0.20 -3.57 -18.48
CA GLU A 187 1.35 -3.20 -17.66
C GLU A 187 1.19 -3.74 -16.23
N ILE A 188 2.04 -4.72 -15.89
CA ILE A 188 2.16 -5.28 -14.54
C ILE A 188 3.61 -5.07 -14.09
N ILE A 189 3.81 -4.20 -13.12
CA ILE A 189 5.12 -3.80 -12.61
C ILE A 189 5.38 -4.51 -11.26
N PRO A 190 6.57 -5.09 -11.05
CA PRO A 190 6.92 -5.66 -9.75
C PRO A 190 6.98 -4.61 -8.65
N PHE A 191 6.19 -4.83 -7.61
CA PHE A 191 6.23 -4.19 -6.30
C PHE A 191 7.11 -5.01 -5.37
N ARG A 192 8.08 -4.35 -4.75
CA ARG A 192 9.07 -4.98 -3.86
C ARG A 192 8.95 -4.41 -2.46
N GLY A 193 9.31 -5.21 -1.46
CA GLY A 193 9.56 -4.74 -0.09
C GLY A 193 10.92 -4.07 0.00
N CYS A 194 11.59 -4.20 1.15
CA CYS A 194 12.93 -3.63 1.34
C CYS A 194 14.00 -4.54 0.72
N ARG A 195 14.83 -4.00 -0.18
CA ARG A 195 15.71 -4.80 -1.05
C ARG A 195 17.18 -4.79 -0.67
N ASN A 196 17.62 -3.80 0.10
CA ASN A 196 19.00 -3.65 0.51
C ASN A 196 19.10 -2.85 1.81
N VAL A 197 20.33 -2.77 2.33
CA VAL A 197 20.64 -2.04 3.57
C VAL A 197 20.37 -0.55 3.43
N GLU A 198 20.52 0.03 2.24
CA GLU A 198 20.26 1.46 2.00
C GLU A 198 18.76 1.78 2.13
N GLU A 199 17.89 0.97 1.52
CA GLU A 199 16.44 1.10 1.67
C GLU A 199 16.02 0.91 3.14
N LEU A 200 16.66 -0.03 3.86
CA LEU A 200 16.41 -0.25 5.27
C LEU A 200 16.86 0.93 6.13
N THR A 201 18.00 1.53 5.80
CA THR A 201 18.51 2.74 6.45
C THR A 201 17.49 3.87 6.34
N THR A 202 16.89 4.09 5.17
CA THR A 202 15.83 5.09 5.00
C THR A 202 14.61 4.79 5.86
N ILE A 203 14.19 3.52 5.95
CA ILE A 203 13.04 3.12 6.80
C ILE A 203 13.31 3.43 8.27
N LEU A 204 14.50 3.08 8.76
CA LEU A 204 14.92 3.34 10.14
C LEU A 204 15.05 4.84 10.42
N ALA A 205 15.66 5.60 9.52
CA ALA A 205 15.73 7.05 9.59
C ALA A 205 14.33 7.71 9.59
N GLY A 206 13.34 7.07 8.94
CA GLY A 206 11.95 7.50 9.02
C GLY A 206 11.39 7.49 10.45
N CYS A 207 11.81 6.53 11.28
CA CYS A 207 11.43 6.46 12.69
C CYS A 207 12.19 7.49 13.55
N ASP A 208 13.39 7.86 13.13
CA ASP A 208 14.25 8.80 13.84
C ASP A 208 13.83 10.26 13.60
N ASP A 209 13.55 10.64 12.35
CA ASP A 209 13.44 12.04 11.93
C ASP A 209 12.14 12.39 11.17
N ASN A 210 11.49 11.42 10.51
CA ASN A 210 10.32 11.66 9.64
C ASN A 210 9.03 11.02 10.17
N SER A 211 8.90 10.96 11.49
CA SER A 211 7.73 10.43 12.17
C SER A 211 7.39 11.30 13.37
N GLU A 212 6.16 11.19 13.85
CA GLU A 212 5.70 12.01 14.96
C GLU A 212 4.61 11.30 15.76
N TYR A 213 4.78 11.20 17.08
CA TYR A 213 3.74 10.77 17.99
C TYR A 213 3.93 11.33 19.41
N PRO A 214 2.88 11.90 20.03
CA PRO A 214 1.58 12.24 19.45
C PRO A 214 1.69 13.25 18.31
N VAL A 215 0.70 13.32 17.42
CA VAL A 215 0.69 14.29 16.31
C VAL A 215 0.79 15.72 16.86
N GLY A 216 1.68 16.54 16.30
CA GLY A 216 1.96 17.91 16.74
C GLY A 216 2.91 18.05 17.93
N SER A 217 3.50 16.96 18.45
CA SER A 217 4.46 16.98 19.56
C SER A 217 5.92 17.26 19.16
N GLY A 218 6.26 17.13 17.88
CA GLY A 218 7.64 17.09 17.38
C GLY A 218 8.45 15.88 17.87
N THR A 219 7.83 14.90 18.53
CA THR A 219 8.51 13.72 19.08
C THR A 219 8.49 12.60 18.06
N SER A 220 9.66 12.22 17.55
CA SER A 220 9.78 11.09 16.63
C SER A 220 9.48 9.75 17.30
N TYR A 221 9.22 8.72 16.49
CA TYR A 221 8.95 7.39 17.03
C TYR A 221 10.10 6.87 17.89
N THR A 222 11.35 7.02 17.46
CA THR A 222 12.50 6.60 18.28
C THR A 222 12.56 7.38 19.59
N ALA A 223 12.42 8.71 19.53
CA ALA A 223 12.44 9.60 20.70
C ALA A 223 11.31 9.30 21.70
N PHE A 224 10.16 8.81 21.23
CA PHE A 224 9.05 8.44 22.10
C PHE A 224 9.38 7.25 23.00
N PHE A 225 10.09 6.24 22.49
CA PHE A 225 10.39 5.02 23.24
C PHE A 225 11.64 5.15 24.12
N VAL A 226 12.66 5.88 23.67
CA VAL A 226 13.95 6.04 24.35
C VAL A 226 14.39 7.51 24.39
N PRO A 227 13.64 8.39 25.08
CA PRO A 227 13.93 9.82 25.10
C PRO A 227 15.33 10.16 25.63
N GLU A 228 15.83 9.48 26.66
CA GLU A 228 17.16 9.78 27.24
C GLU A 228 18.29 9.39 26.28
N ALA A 229 18.26 8.16 25.75
CA ALA A 229 19.24 7.70 24.78
C ALA A 229 19.17 8.52 23.48
N PHE A 230 17.97 8.86 23.00
CA PHE A 230 17.80 9.68 21.80
C PHE A 230 18.38 11.09 21.97
N ALA A 231 18.19 11.71 23.13
CA ALA A 231 18.80 12.99 23.48
C ALA A 231 20.34 12.90 23.55
N ALA A 232 20.88 11.74 23.94
CA ALA A 232 22.31 11.44 23.91
C ALA A 232 22.86 11.03 22.52
N GLY A 233 22.02 10.96 21.49
CA GLY A 233 22.41 10.70 20.10
C GLY A 233 22.08 9.32 19.56
N PHE A 234 21.38 8.47 20.33
CA PHE A 234 20.90 7.18 19.84
C PHE A 234 19.94 7.35 18.65
N ARG A 235 20.15 6.57 17.59
CA ARG A 235 19.34 6.55 16.36
C ARG A 235 19.20 5.11 15.87
N LEU A 236 18.10 4.81 15.19
CA LEU A 236 17.88 3.51 14.57
C LEU A 236 18.64 3.37 13.25
N ALA A 237 18.77 4.44 12.45
CA ALA A 237 19.39 4.40 11.13
C ALA A 237 20.79 3.75 11.10
N PRO A 238 21.71 4.02 12.06
CA PRO A 238 23.01 3.35 12.14
C PRO A 238 22.94 1.82 12.33
N LEU A 239 21.80 1.28 12.80
CA LEU A 239 21.59 -0.14 13.04
C LEU A 239 21.18 -0.91 11.79
N ALA A 240 20.99 -0.24 10.65
CA ALA A 240 20.51 -0.85 9.42
C ALA A 240 21.35 -2.07 8.99
N GLY A 241 22.67 -2.02 9.16
CA GLY A 241 23.55 -3.15 8.84
C GLY A 241 23.29 -4.37 9.72
N LEU A 242 23.05 -4.17 11.03
CA LEU A 242 22.73 -5.24 11.97
C LEU A 242 21.36 -5.86 11.65
N PHE A 243 20.34 -5.01 11.44
CA PHE A 243 19.02 -5.50 11.04
C PHE A 243 19.08 -6.26 9.70
N TRP A 244 19.80 -5.72 8.71
CA TRP A 244 19.92 -6.34 7.39
C TRP A 244 20.53 -7.73 7.50
N LYS A 245 21.62 -7.88 8.27
CA LYS A 245 22.25 -9.17 8.55
C LYS A 245 21.27 -10.13 9.22
N ALA A 246 20.63 -9.71 10.31
CA ALA A 246 19.66 -10.51 11.06
C ALA A 246 18.49 -10.99 10.19
N PHE A 247 17.97 -10.11 9.32
CA PHE A 247 16.94 -10.48 8.35
C PHE A 247 17.45 -11.44 7.29
N ALA A 248 18.64 -11.20 6.72
CA ALA A 248 19.22 -12.05 5.69
C ALA A 248 19.44 -13.50 6.17
N GLU A 249 19.72 -13.69 7.46
CA GLU A 249 19.83 -15.02 8.09
C GLU A 249 18.46 -15.67 8.40
N SER A 250 17.38 -14.88 8.43
CA SER A 250 16.04 -15.32 8.84
C SER A 250 15.05 -15.50 7.68
N VAL A 251 15.24 -14.79 6.57
CA VAL A 251 14.34 -14.87 5.40
C VAL A 251 14.76 -15.95 4.41
N THR A 252 13.80 -16.55 3.72
CA THR A 252 14.05 -17.55 2.67
C THR A 252 13.20 -17.28 1.42
N GLY A 253 13.53 -17.97 0.32
CA GLY A 253 12.76 -17.97 -0.91
C GLY A 253 12.52 -16.56 -1.49
N LYS A 254 11.24 -16.23 -1.73
CA LYS A 254 10.80 -14.98 -2.39
C LYS A 254 10.99 -13.69 -1.57
N TYR A 255 11.48 -13.82 -0.33
CA TYR A 255 11.73 -12.70 0.59
C TYR A 255 13.22 -12.36 0.74
N VAL A 256 14.12 -13.16 0.16
CA VAL A 256 15.55 -12.82 0.04
C VAL A 256 15.67 -11.54 -0.81
N ASN A 257 16.35 -10.52 -0.26
CA ASN A 257 16.45 -9.18 -0.87
C ASN A 257 15.09 -8.56 -1.22
N ASN A 258 14.05 -8.89 -0.45
CA ASN A 258 12.68 -8.42 -0.66
C ASN A 258 11.90 -8.51 0.67
N LEU A 259 12.44 -7.88 1.71
CA LEU A 259 11.97 -8.07 3.07
C LEU A 259 10.49 -7.68 3.20
N PRO A 260 9.68 -8.51 3.90
CA PRO A 260 8.30 -8.19 4.19
C PRO A 260 8.23 -7.01 5.18
N MET A 261 7.71 -5.88 4.71
CA MET A 261 7.63 -4.61 5.46
C MET A 261 6.90 -4.72 6.80
N GLN A 262 5.91 -5.61 6.92
CA GLN A 262 5.25 -5.84 8.21
C GLN A 262 6.24 -6.35 9.26
N HIS A 263 7.09 -7.32 8.91
CA HIS A 263 8.08 -7.87 9.82
C HIS A 263 9.24 -6.91 10.07
N VAL A 264 9.57 -6.04 9.10
CA VAL A 264 10.51 -4.93 9.33
C VAL A 264 9.97 -3.98 10.41
N ARG A 265 8.70 -3.55 10.31
CA ARG A 265 8.05 -2.73 11.34
C ARG A 265 8.01 -3.45 12.69
N GLU A 266 7.65 -4.72 12.72
CA GLU A 266 7.59 -5.53 13.94
C GLU A 266 8.96 -5.63 14.61
N ALA A 267 10.03 -5.90 13.86
CA ALA A 267 11.37 -5.93 14.44
C ALA A 267 11.82 -4.55 14.98
N ILE A 268 11.42 -3.45 14.34
CA ILE A 268 11.68 -2.10 14.85
C ILE A 268 10.98 -1.89 16.19
N VAL A 269 9.67 -2.18 16.26
CA VAL A 269 8.92 -1.97 17.50
C VAL A 269 9.37 -2.92 18.61
N ASP A 270 9.71 -4.17 18.28
CA ASP A 270 10.25 -5.14 19.22
C ASP A 270 11.58 -4.68 19.81
N LEU A 271 12.48 -4.11 18.98
CA LEU A 271 13.72 -3.53 19.48
C LEU A 271 13.42 -2.37 20.43
N LEU A 272 12.58 -1.42 20.03
CA LEU A 272 12.24 -0.24 20.83
C LEU A 272 11.60 -0.63 22.18
N LEU A 273 10.71 -1.62 22.18
CA LEU A 273 10.09 -2.14 23.40
C LEU A 273 11.08 -2.92 24.30
N LEU A 274 12.08 -3.58 23.71
CA LEU A 274 13.15 -4.26 24.45
C LEU A 274 14.06 -3.28 25.17
N ILE A 275 14.38 -2.15 24.54
CA ILE A 275 15.35 -1.19 25.07
C ILE A 275 14.73 -0.11 25.95
N ALA A 276 13.43 0.21 25.78
CA ALA A 276 12.75 1.25 26.55
C ALA A 276 12.87 1.09 28.10
N PRO A 277 12.81 -0.10 28.71
CA PRO A 277 13.03 -0.27 30.15
C PRO A 277 14.47 0.04 30.61
N HIS A 278 15.41 0.14 29.67
CA HIS A 278 16.84 0.40 29.88
C HIS A 278 17.27 1.76 29.31
N ASP A 279 16.31 2.64 29.01
CA ASP A 279 16.57 3.96 28.48
C ASP A 279 17.49 4.75 29.43
N SER A 280 18.62 5.20 28.89
CA SER A 280 19.59 6.02 29.59
C SER A 280 20.50 6.70 28.59
N ALA A 281 21.10 7.82 28.99
CA ALA A 281 22.06 8.55 28.15
C ALA A 281 23.33 7.75 27.78
N LEU A 282 23.61 6.64 28.47
CA LEU A 282 24.75 5.75 28.21
C LEU A 282 24.33 4.45 27.51
N PHE A 283 23.08 4.36 27.05
CA PHE A 283 22.59 3.15 26.41
C PHE A 283 23.32 2.90 25.09
N GLU A 284 23.88 1.71 24.96
CA GLU A 284 24.43 1.18 23.72
C GLU A 284 23.64 -0.07 23.33
N THR A 285 23.26 -0.17 22.07
CA THR A 285 22.65 -1.39 21.53
C THR A 285 23.71 -2.31 20.95
N ASP A 286 23.45 -3.61 21.00
CA ASP A 286 24.33 -4.63 20.43
C ASP A 286 23.62 -5.49 19.38
N GLU A 287 24.38 -6.36 18.73
CA GLU A 287 23.87 -7.31 17.73
C GLU A 287 22.87 -8.30 18.33
N LYS A 288 22.99 -8.65 19.63
CA LYS A 288 22.10 -9.62 20.28
C LYS A 288 20.69 -9.07 20.41
N LEU A 289 20.53 -7.80 20.79
CA LEU A 289 19.23 -7.15 20.89
C LEU A 289 18.54 -7.04 19.51
N VAL A 290 19.28 -6.68 18.47
CA VAL A 290 18.75 -6.62 17.10
C VAL A 290 18.32 -8.00 16.59
N ASN A 291 19.16 -9.02 16.80
CA ASN A 291 18.83 -10.41 16.44
C ASN A 291 17.57 -10.91 17.18
N GLU A 292 17.46 -10.60 18.48
CA GLU A 292 16.28 -10.95 19.27
C GLU A 292 15.02 -10.24 18.76
N ALA A 293 15.12 -8.97 18.37
CA ALA A 293 14.00 -8.21 17.80
C ALA A 293 13.54 -8.80 16.46
N VAL A 294 14.45 -9.13 15.54
CA VAL A 294 14.12 -9.79 14.27
C VAL A 294 13.55 -11.19 14.50
N ARG A 295 14.03 -11.92 15.50
CA ARG A 295 13.47 -13.21 15.88
C ARG A 295 12.02 -13.08 16.38
N ARG A 296 11.74 -12.08 17.22
CA ARG A 296 10.39 -11.80 17.76
C ARG A 296 9.39 -11.38 16.70
N SER A 297 9.86 -10.73 15.64
CA SER A 297 9.03 -10.40 14.47
C SER A 297 8.44 -11.63 13.79
N GLY A 298 8.96 -12.84 14.04
CA GLY A 298 8.43 -14.09 13.49
C GLY A 298 8.65 -14.26 11.98
N VAL A 299 9.56 -13.49 11.37
CA VAL A 299 9.77 -13.48 9.91
C VAL A 299 10.17 -14.85 9.37
N ARG A 300 10.94 -15.64 10.13
CA ARG A 300 11.35 -16.99 9.75
C ARG A 300 10.15 -17.93 9.66
N THR A 301 9.33 -17.98 10.71
CA THR A 301 8.10 -18.78 10.73
C THR A 301 7.13 -18.36 9.62
N PHE A 302 7.06 -17.06 9.31
CA PHE A 302 6.29 -16.58 8.17
C PHE A 302 6.80 -17.12 6.82
N CYS A 303 8.12 -17.13 6.62
CA CYS A 303 8.71 -17.66 5.39
C CYS A 303 8.50 -19.19 5.27
N ASP A 304 8.56 -19.92 6.38
CA ASP A 304 8.41 -21.39 6.39
C ASP A 304 7.00 -21.87 5.98
N VAL A 305 5.98 -21.01 6.08
CA VAL A 305 4.58 -21.33 5.74
C VAL A 305 4.23 -20.97 4.29
N LEU A 306 5.11 -20.28 3.55
CA LEU A 306 4.83 -19.61 2.27
C LEU A 306 5.65 -20.09 1.06
#